data_AF-A0A1F8GSK5-F1
#
_entry.id   AF-A0A1F8GSK5-F1
#
_cell.length_a   1.000
_cell.length_b   1.000
_cell.length_c   1.000
_cell.angle_alpha   90.00
_cell.angle_beta   90.00
_cell.angle_gamma   90.00
#
_symmetry.space_group_name_H-M   'P 1'
#
loop_
_entity.id
_entity.type
_entity.pdbx_description
1 polymer ?
#
loop_
_entity_poly.entity_id
_entity_poly.type
_entity_poly.pdbx_seq_one_letter_code
_entity_poly.pdbx_strand_id
1 'polypeptide(L)'
;METFVHPETKPEEVFFTNATARQFKMMRWKTKRKGSAAYDGEGNRQSYKNWFPVFLARSELENVKADLLTERKTWRQIMDQLDLNPSYK
;
A
#
# COMPACT_ATOMS: atom_id res chain seq x y z
N MET A 1 -17.12 -11.42 -4.12
CA MET A 1 -15.90 -10.85 -4.69
C MET A 1 -14.77 -11.25 -3.77
N GLU A 2 -13.88 -12.15 -4.22
CA GLU A 2 -12.70 -12.51 -3.43
C GLU A 2 -11.79 -11.30 -3.33
N THR A 3 -11.44 -10.90 -2.11
CA THR A 3 -10.48 -9.83 -1.87
C THR A 3 -9.13 -10.31 -2.38
N PHE A 4 -8.61 -9.71 -3.45
CA PHE A 4 -7.28 -10.03 -3.96
C PHE A 4 -6.24 -9.95 -2.84
N VAL A 5 -5.62 -11.09 -2.52
CA VAL A 5 -4.52 -11.18 -1.58
C VAL A 5 -3.23 -11.14 -2.37
N HIS A 6 -2.42 -10.12 -2.13
CA HIS A 6 -1.16 -9.96 -2.83
C HIS A 6 -0.21 -11.14 -2.53
N PRO A 7 0.45 -11.74 -3.54
CA PRO A 7 1.22 -12.99 -3.37
C PRO A 7 2.36 -12.87 -2.34
N GLU A 8 2.94 -11.68 -2.20
CA GLU A 8 3.99 -11.39 -1.22
C GLU A 8 3.50 -11.06 0.21
N THR A 9 2.20 -11.15 0.50
CA THR A 9 1.66 -10.88 1.85
C THR A 9 2.09 -12.00 2.80
N LYS A 10 2.68 -11.67 3.95
CA LYS A 10 3.04 -12.65 4.98
C LYS A 10 1.87 -12.92 5.95
N PRO A 11 1.94 -14.01 6.75
CA PRO A 11 1.06 -14.16 7.91
C PRO A 11 1.10 -12.89 8.78
N GLU A 12 -0.06 -12.48 9.28
CA GLU A 12 -0.26 -11.26 10.07
C GLU A 12 0.02 -9.93 9.36
N GLU A 13 0.17 -9.94 8.03
CA GLU A 13 0.22 -8.72 7.25
C GLU A 13 -1.08 -8.45 6.49
N VAL A 14 -1.24 -7.18 6.12
CA VAL A 14 -2.19 -6.74 5.10
C VAL A 14 -1.47 -5.89 4.07
N PHE A 15 -1.86 -6.05 2.81
CA PHE A 15 -1.49 -5.09 1.77
C PHE A 15 -2.02 -3.70 2.18
N PHE A 16 -1.26 -2.64 1.94
CA PHE A 16 -1.68 -1.27 2.19
C PHE A 16 -1.87 -0.55 0.85
N THR A 17 -0.81 -0.38 0.08
CA THR A 17 -0.84 0.29 -1.23
C THR A 17 0.41 -0.07 -2.02
N ASN A 18 0.40 0.16 -3.33
CA ASN A 18 1.65 0.33 -4.06
C ASN A 18 2.19 1.74 -3.80
N ALA A 19 3.50 1.86 -3.68
CA ALA A 19 4.15 3.13 -3.39
C ALA A 19 5.54 3.24 -4.02
N THR A 20 5.97 4.48 -4.23
CA THR A 20 7.37 4.82 -4.53
C THR A 20 8.23 4.90 -3.27
N ALA A 21 9.57 4.94 -3.45
CA ALA A 21 10.51 5.12 -2.34
C ALA A 21 10.24 6.40 -1.53
N ARG A 22 9.86 7.50 -2.19
CA ARG A 22 9.51 8.77 -1.55
C ARG A 22 8.24 8.63 -0.72
N GLN A 23 7.18 8.09 -1.33
CA GLN A 23 5.89 7.85 -0.68
C GLN A 23 6.03 6.94 0.55
N PHE A 24 6.79 5.84 0.44
CA PHE A 24 7.03 4.94 1.57
C PHE A 24 7.67 5.64 2.77
N LYS A 25 8.61 6.57 2.54
CA LYS A 25 9.26 7.34 3.62
C LYS A 25 8.28 8.27 4.33
N MET A 26 7.25 8.75 3.64
CA MET A 26 6.23 9.65 4.19
C MET A 26 5.17 8.93 5.03
N MET A 27 5.06 7.60 4.93
CA MET A 27 4.07 6.83 5.68
C MET A 27 4.42 6.78 7.17
N ARG A 28 3.44 7.06 8.03
CA ARG A 28 3.59 7.08 9.50
C ARG A 28 3.72 5.71 10.17
N TRP A 29 3.39 4.63 9.46
CA TRP A 29 3.37 3.26 10.00
C TRP A 29 4.78 2.75 10.34
N LYS A 30 4.93 2.09 11.48
CA LYS A 30 6.22 1.55 11.94
C LYS A 30 6.49 0.18 11.35
N THR A 31 5.46 -0.66 11.21
CA THR A 31 5.58 -2.04 10.71
C THR A 31 5.57 -2.14 9.19
N LYS A 32 5.67 -1.01 8.48
CA LYS A 32 5.64 -0.99 7.02
C LYS A 32 6.79 -1.77 6.39
N ARG A 33 6.45 -2.69 5.50
CA ARG A 33 7.39 -3.51 4.74
C ARG A 33 7.20 -3.31 3.24
N LYS A 34 8.31 -3.27 2.49
CA LYS A 34 8.31 -3.29 1.03
C LYS A 34 8.27 -4.73 0.52
N GLY A 35 7.47 -5.01 -0.49
CA GLY A 35 7.66 -6.18 -1.35
C GLY A 35 8.48 -5.82 -2.59
N SER A 36 8.44 -6.72 -3.57
CA SER A 36 9.30 -6.69 -4.76
C SER A 36 8.55 -6.36 -6.04
N ALA A 37 7.28 -6.76 -6.16
CA ALA A 37 6.50 -6.60 -7.38
C ALA A 37 5.16 -5.94 -7.06
N ALA A 38 4.89 -4.79 -7.68
CA ALA A 38 3.59 -4.13 -7.58
C ALA A 38 2.59 -4.80 -8.54
N TYR A 39 1.33 -4.91 -8.13
CA TYR A 39 0.24 -5.43 -8.95
C TYR A 39 -0.93 -4.44 -8.95
N ASP A 40 -1.72 -4.41 -10.02
CA ASP A 40 -2.96 -3.63 -10.07
C ASP A 40 -4.15 -4.38 -9.45
N GLY A 41 -5.34 -3.77 -9.54
CA GLY A 41 -6.58 -4.33 -8.99
C GLY A 41 -7.10 -5.57 -9.71
N GLU A 42 -6.58 -5.87 -10.91
CA GLU A 42 -6.88 -7.09 -11.66
C GLU A 42 -5.83 -8.19 -11.39
N GLY A 43 -4.81 -7.89 -10.58
CA GLY A 43 -3.72 -8.82 -10.29
C GLY A 43 -2.66 -8.86 -11.38
N ASN A 44 -2.64 -7.91 -12.33
CA ASN A 44 -1.57 -7.83 -13.31
C ASN A 44 -0.35 -7.13 -12.71
N ARG A 45 0.84 -7.68 -12.97
CA ARG A 45 2.10 -7.10 -12.49
C ARG A 45 2.37 -5.78 -13.20
N GLN A 46 2.65 -4.75 -12.41
CA GLN A 46 3.02 -3.42 -12.89
C GLN A 46 4.55 -3.34 -13.05
N SER A 47 5.01 -2.82 -14.19
CA SER A 47 6.43 -2.75 -14.56
C SER A 47 7.11 -1.43 -14.17
N TYR A 48 6.44 -0.57 -13.40
CA TYR A 48 7.00 0.68 -12.93
C TYR A 48 8.23 0.44 -12.05
N LYS A 49 9.41 0.82 -12.54
CA LYS A 49 10.73 0.58 -11.90
C LYS A 49 10.82 1.03 -10.43
N ASN A 50 10.04 2.03 -10.04
CA ASN A 50 10.12 2.64 -8.72
C ASN A 50 8.93 2.31 -7.82
N TRP A 51 8.01 1.45 -8.25
CA TRP A 51 6.88 1.04 -7.41
C TRP A 51 7.15 -0.29 -6.74
N PHE A 52 6.69 -0.40 -5.50
CA PHE A 52 6.67 -1.63 -4.76
C PHE A 52 5.41 -1.68 -3.90
N PRO A 53 4.90 -2.89 -3.60
CA PRO A 53 3.80 -3.05 -2.69
C PRO A 53 4.26 -2.77 -1.26
N VAL A 54 3.40 -2.17 -0.47
CA VAL A 54 3.62 -1.88 0.94
C VAL A 54 2.66 -2.72 1.76
N PHE A 55 3.20 -3.39 2.78
CA PHE A 55 2.46 -4.21 3.72
C PHE A 55 2.58 -3.63 5.12
N LEU A 56 1.55 -3.82 5.95
CA LEU A 56 1.52 -3.44 7.36
C LEU A 56 1.20 -4.66 8.21
N ALA A 57 1.72 -4.73 9.43
CA ALA A 57 1.26 -5.72 10.39
C ALA A 57 -0.19 -5.42 10.81
N ARG A 58 -1.04 -6.45 10.86
CA ARG A 58 -2.43 -6.35 11.32
C ARG A 58 -2.53 -5.79 12.73
N SER A 59 -1.66 -6.27 13.61
CA SER A 59 -1.61 -5.82 15.00
C SER A 59 -1.36 -4.32 15.13
N GLU A 60 -0.60 -3.68 14.24
CA GLU A 60 -0.39 -2.24 14.30
C GLU A 60 -1.69 -1.48 14.00
N LEU A 61 -2.48 -1.95 13.02
CA LEU A 61 -3.78 -1.36 12.68
C LEU A 61 -4.79 -1.54 13.81
N GLU A 62 -4.86 -2.74 14.39
CA GLU A 62 -5.73 -3.06 15.52
C GLU A 62 -5.41 -2.21 16.75
N ASN A 63 -4.12 -2.06 17.07
CA ASN A 63 -3.65 -1.29 18.22
C ASN A 63 -4.07 0.19 18.14
N VAL A 64 -4.04 0.79 16.95
CA VAL A 64 -4.47 2.18 16.75
C VAL A 64 -5.94 2.32 16.37
N LYS A 65 -6.68 1.20 16.34
CA LYS A 65 -8.08 1.11 15.91
C LYS A 65 -8.33 1.75 14.53
N ALA A 66 -7.37 1.61 13.63
CA ALA A 66 -7.48 2.17 12.29
C ALA A 66 -8.19 1.20 11.34
N ASP A 67 -9.12 1.73 10.55
CA ASP A 67 -9.73 1.00 9.45
C ASP A 67 -8.85 1.09 8.20
N LEU A 68 -8.45 -0.07 7.66
CA LEU A 68 -7.54 -0.16 6.52
C LEU A 68 -8.09 0.55 5.28
N LEU A 69 -9.40 0.46 5.02
CA LEU A 69 -10.03 1.08 3.86
C LEU A 69 -10.00 2.60 3.97
N THR A 70 -10.31 3.13 5.14
CA THR A 70 -10.26 4.57 5.45
C THR A 70 -8.84 5.10 5.32
N GLU A 71 -7.84 4.42 5.91
CA GLU A 71 -6.43 4.84 5.81
C GLU A 71 -5.93 4.83 4.36
N ARG A 72 -6.32 3.85 3.55
CA ARG A 72 -6.01 3.83 2.11
C ARG A 72 -6.64 5.00 1.35
N LYS A 73 -7.88 5.35 1.66
CA LYS A 73 -8.58 6.49 1.05
C LYS A 73 -7.91 7.81 1.43
N THR A 74 -7.64 8.02 2.71
CA THR A 74 -6.93 9.20 3.22
C THR A 74 -5.55 9.32 2.58
N TRP A 75 -4.81 8.20 2.52
CA TRP A 75 -3.51 8.18 1.87
C TRP A 75 -3.59 8.61 0.39
N ARG A 76 -4.55 8.08 -0.36
CA ARG A 76 -4.77 8.46 -1.76
C ARG A 76 -5.05 9.96 -1.90
N GLN A 77 -5.95 10.51 -1.07
CA GLN A 77 -6.26 11.94 -1.08
C GLN A 77 -5.02 12.82 -0.81
N ILE A 78 -4.16 12.43 0.15
CA ILE A 78 -2.92 13.16 0.43
C ILE A 78 -1.97 13.08 -0.77
N MET A 79 -1.84 11.91 -1.42
CA MET A 79 -0.99 11.78 -2.60
C MET A 79 -1.50 12.62 -3.78
N ASP A 80 -2.83 12.67 -3.98
CA ASP A 80 -3.46 13.50 -5.00
C ASP A 80 -3.20 15.00 -4.74
N GLN A 81 -3.38 15.46 -3.50
CA GLN A 81 -3.13 16.85 -3.10
C GLN A 81 -1.67 17.29 -3.28
N LEU A 82 -0.73 16.35 -3.15
CA LEU A 82 0.70 16.60 -3.31
C LEU A 82 1.18 16.42 -4.76
N ASP A 83 0.29 16.11 -5.71
CA ASP A 83 0.61 15.70 -7.09
C ASP A 83 1.65 14.55 -7.13
N LEU A 84 1.57 13.69 -6.12
CA LEU A 84 2.40 12.51 -5.96
C LEU A 84 1.65 11.24 -6.27
N ASN A 85 0.36 11.30 -6.60
CA ASN A 85 -0.31 10.15 -7.15
C ASN A 85 0.18 9.98 -8.59
N PRO A 86 0.93 8.92 -8.88
CA PRO A 86 1.27 8.60 -10.26
C PRO A 86 -0.03 8.24 -10.96
N SER A 87 -0.68 9.28 -11.49
CA SER A 87 -1.87 9.17 -12.32
C SER A 87 -1.62 8.06 -13.34
N TYR A 88 -2.64 7.22 -13.52
CA TYR A 88 -2.79 6.26 -14.61
C TYR A 88 -2.80 6.99 -15.97
N LYS A 89 -1.72 7.71 -16.31
CA LYS A 89 -1.51 8.34 -17.61
C LYS A 89 -0.81 7.36 -18.53
#